data_AF-A0A2G9LP37-F1
#
_entry.id   AF-A0A2G9LP37-F1
#
_cell.length_a   1.000
_cell.length_b   1.000
_cell.length_c   1.000
_cell.angle_alpha   90.00
_cell.angle_beta   90.00
_cell.angle_gamma   90.00
#
_symmetry.space_group_name_H-M   'P 1'
#
loop_
_entity.id
_entity.type
_entity.pdbx_description
1 polymer ?
#
loop_
_entity_poly.entity_id
_entity_poly.type
_entity_poly.pdbx_seq_one_letter_code
_entity_poly.pdbx_strand_id
1 'polypeptide(L)' 'THFEERPSKADSYVINAGIYCFSPTIFSFIGPKDISLERHVFPRLAEAGQLMGWFVPGEYRHVG' A
#
# COMPACT_ATOMS: atom_id res chain seq x y z
N THR A 1 5.94 0.87 9.97
CA THR A 1 5.27 -0.09 9.06
C THR A 1 6.10 -0.18 7.80
N HIS A 2 6.15 -1.32 7.10
CA HIS A 2 6.95 -1.52 5.87
C HIS A 2 6.05 -2.02 4.74
N PHE A 3 6.30 -1.60 3.50
CA PHE A 3 5.51 -1.99 2.33
C PHE A 3 6.44 -2.39 1.18
N GLU A 4 6.19 -3.56 0.59
CA GLU A 4 6.94 -4.07 -0.56
C GLU A 4 5.99 -4.54 -1.65
N GLU A 5 6.22 -4.10 -2.88
CA GLU A 5 5.48 -4.59 -4.02
C GLU A 5 6.09 -5.89 -4.54
N ARG A 6 5.32 -6.99 -4.46
CA ARG A 6 5.66 -8.31 -5.02
C ARG A 6 7.11 -8.74 -4.70
N PRO A 7 7.49 -8.86 -3.42
CA PRO A 7 8.84 -9.26 -3.06
C PRO A 7 9.10 -10.72 -3.46
N SER A 8 10.36 -11.03 -3.80
CA SER A 8 10.79 -12.40 -4.11
C SER A 8 10.73 -13.32 -2.89
N LYS A 9 10.85 -12.73 -1.69
CA LYS A 9 10.63 -13.37 -0.39
C LYS A 9 9.83 -12.43 0.48
N ALA A 10 8.63 -12.86 0.90
CA ALA A 10 7.78 -12.07 1.77
C ALA A 10 8.02 -12.41 3.25
N ASP A 11 8.07 -11.39 4.10
CA ASP A 11 8.18 -11.53 5.56
C ASP A 11 6.82 -11.80 6.24
N SER A 12 5.71 -11.72 5.48
CA SER A 12 4.36 -11.99 5.98
C SER A 12 3.43 -12.55 4.90
N TYR A 13 2.30 -13.12 5.33
CA TYR A 13 1.20 -13.56 4.45
C TYR A 13 0.14 -12.47 4.22
N VAL A 14 0.40 -11.24 4.65
CA VAL A 14 -0.50 -10.11 4.44
C VAL A 14 -0.28 -9.58 3.04
N ILE A 15 -1.36 -9.53 2.26
CA ILE A 15 -1.33 -9.01 0.89
C ILE A 15 -1.99 -7.64 0.82
N ASN A 16 -1.53 -6.82 -0.11
CA ASN A 16 -2.26 -5.63 -0.51
C ASN A 16 -3.47 -6.05 -1.37
N ALA A 17 -4.68 -5.73 -0.92
CA ALA A 17 -5.93 -6.06 -1.58
C ALA A 17 -6.37 -5.02 -2.64
N GLY A 18 -5.64 -3.91 -2.81
CA GLY A 18 -6.00 -2.84 -3.74
C GLY A 18 -7.18 -1.98 -3.29
N ILE A 19 -7.57 -2.07 -2.01
CA ILE A 19 -8.69 -1.32 -1.42
C ILE A 19 -8.10 -0.35 -0.39
N TYR A 20 -8.40 0.93 -0.55
CA TYR A 20 -7.81 1.98 0.27
C TYR A 20 -8.85 3.00 0.75
N CYS A 21 -8.62 3.55 1.94
CA CYS A 21 -9.32 4.72 2.46
C CYS A 21 -8.26 5.76 2.82
N PHE A 22 -8.34 6.95 2.23
CA PHE A 22 -7.33 8.00 2.40
C PHE A 22 -7.94 9.28 2.95
N SER A 23 -7.19 9.93 3.84
CA SER A 23 -7.36 11.36 4.08
C SER A 23 -6.91 12.16 2.85
N PRO A 24 -7.52 13.32 2.52
CA PRO A 24 -7.07 14.20 1.45
C PRO A 24 -5.59 14.62 1.57
N THR A 25 -5.00 14.55 2.76
CA THR A 25 -3.57 14.81 2.98
C THR A 25 -2.66 13.92 2.13
N ILE A 26 -3.13 12.77 1.62
CA ILE A 26 -2.37 11.91 0.72
C ILE A 26 -1.88 12.65 -0.54
N PHE A 27 -2.62 13.64 -1.03
CA PHE A 27 -2.22 14.37 -2.24
C PHE A 27 -0.89 15.11 -2.06
N SER A 28 -0.48 15.43 -0.83
CA SER A 28 0.84 16.02 -0.55
C SER A 28 2.01 15.02 -0.74
N PHE A 29 1.73 13.72 -0.71
CA PHE A 29 2.71 12.67 -0.96
C PHE A 29 2.82 12.29 -2.44
N ILE A 30 1.87 12.72 -3.28
CA ILE A 30 1.82 12.38 -4.71
C ILE A 30 2.43 13.53 -5.53
N GLY A 31 3.57 13.27 -6.14
CA GLY A 31 4.25 14.18 -7.03
C GLY A 31 3.92 13.92 -8.51
N PRO A 32 4.27 14.86 -9.40
CA PRO A 32 3.93 14.78 -10.83
C PRO A 32 4.64 13.64 -11.59
N LYS A 33 5.67 13.03 -11.00
CA LYS A 33 6.40 11.89 -11.59
C LYS A 33 5.94 10.53 -11.03
N ASP A 34 5.05 10.53 -10.05
CA ASP A 34 4.60 9.29 -9.42
C ASP A 34 3.56 8.61 -10.31
N ILE A 35 3.90 7.43 -10.83
CA ILE A 35 3.04 6.65 -11.73
C ILE A 35 2.40 5.43 -11.07
N SER A 36 2.72 5.15 -9.80
CA SER A 36 2.23 4.00 -9.03
C SER A 36 2.25 4.34 -7.55
N LEU A 37 1.15 4.05 -6.87
CA LEU A 37 1.06 4.23 -5.42
C LEU A 37 1.95 3.22 -4.72
N GLU A 38 1.92 1.95 -5.13
CA GLU A 38 2.65 0.84 -4.54
C GLU A 38 4.16 1.05 -4.58
N ARG A 39 4.69 1.52 -5.72
CA ARG A 39 6.14 1.73 -5.89
C ARG A 39 6.63 3.03 -5.30
N HIS A 40 5.87 4.11 -5.45
CA HIS A 40 6.40 5.45 -5.21
C HIS A 40 5.82 6.13 -3.98
N VAL A 41 4.57 5.84 -3.61
CA VAL A 41 3.85 6.60 -2.58
C VAL A 41 3.77 5.82 -1.26
N PHE A 42 3.41 4.55 -1.31
CA PHE A 42 3.26 3.70 -0.12
C PHE A 42 4.57 3.49 0.66
N PRO A 43 5.75 3.32 0.04
CA PRO A 43 7.00 3.27 0.79
C PRO A 43 7.24 4.56 1.58
N ARG A 44 7.01 5.74 0.98
CA ARG A 44 7.13 7.04 1.67
C ARG A 44 6.10 7.19 2.80
N LEU A 45 4.86 6.75 2.60
CA LEU A 45 3.85 6.75 3.67
C LEU A 45 4.24 5.79 4.81
N ALA A 46 4.83 4.64 4.49
CA ALA A 46 5.28 3.66 5.46
C ALA A 46 6.46 4.20 6.29
N GLU A 47 7.44 4.83 5.65
CA GLU A 47 8.56 5.56 6.27
C GLU A 47 8.06 6.69 7.18
N ALA A 48 7.04 7.44 6.74
CA ALA A 48 6.43 8.52 7.52
C ALA A 48 5.48 8.01 8.64
N GLY A 49 5.30 6.69 8.78
CA GLY A 49 4.36 6.11 9.77
C GLY A 49 2.89 6.43 9.49
N GLN A 50 2.55 6.82 8.27
CA GLN A 50 1.20 7.17 7.82
C GLN A 50 0.49 6.03 7.07
N LEU A 51 1.15 4.87 6.91
CA LEU A 51 0.56 3.68 6.31
C LEU A 51 0.15 2.66 7.39
N MET A 52 -1.12 2.24 7.33
CA MET A 52 -1.73 1.26 8.23
C MET A 52 -2.46 0.19 7.42
N GLY A 53 -2.38 -1.07 7.87
CA GLY A 53 -3.15 -2.18 7.31
C GLY A 53 -4.45 -2.40 8.06
N TRP A 54 -5.54 -2.62 7.34
CA TRP A 54 -6.82 -3.06 7.91
C TRP A 54 -7.10 -4.50 7.50
N PHE A 55 -7.14 -5.40 8.48
CA PHE A 55 -7.29 -6.84 8.25
C PHE A 55 -8.76 -7.23 8.22
N VAL A 56 -9.19 -7.77 7.09
CA VAL A 56 -10.57 -8.24 6.91
C VAL A 56 -10.56 -9.77 6.80
N PRO A 57 -11.31 -10.49 7.66
CA PRO A 57 -11.52 -11.92 7.47
C PRO A 57 -12.47 -12.17 6.29
N GLY A 58 -12.19 -13.20 5.50
CA GLY A 58 -13.03 -13.61 4.36
C GLY A 58 -12.22 -14.01 3.14
N GLU A 59 -12.92 -14.32 2.05
CA GLU A 59 -12.28 -14.61 0.77
C GLU A 59 -12.00 -13.32 0.01
N TYR A 60 -10.74 -13.15 -0.40
CA TYR A 60 -10.34 -12.15 -1.38
C TYR A 60 -10.00 -12.85 -2.70
N ARG A 61 -10.62 -12.43 -3.80
CA ARG A 61 -10.38 -13.01 -5.13
C ARG A 61 -10.02 -11.92 -6.12
N HIS A 62 -8.77 -11.95 -6.60
CA HIS A 62 -8.35 -11.17 -7.76
C HIS A 62 -8.81 -11.88 -9.03
N VAL A 63 -9.56 -11.20 -9.90
CA VAL A 63 -10.24 -11.83 -11.05
C VAL A 63 -9.50 -11.62 -12.38
N GLY A 64 -8.43 -10.81 -12.38
CA GLY A 64 -7.68 -10.45 -13.59
C GLY A 64 -7.78 -8.97 -13.87
#